data_AF-A0A264Y831-F1
#
_entry.id   AF-A0A264Y831-F1
#
_cell.length_a   1.000
_cell.length_b   1.000
_cell.length_c   1.000
_cell.angle_alpha   90.00
_cell.angle_beta   90.00
_cell.angle_gamma   90.00
#
_symmetry.space_group_name_H-M   'P 1'
#
loop_
_entity.id
_entity.type
_entity.pdbx_description
1 polymer ?
#
loop_
_entity_poly.entity_id
_entity_poly.type
_entity_poly.pdbx_seq_one_letter_code
_entity_poly.pdbx_strand_id
1 'polypeptide(L)'
;MATSKTSEIILGRVEHINASHFNCLSFAKASDIVNGINVRLSNMAGGYPFSFGGVTWRDSETLYLCGEFSDSSEKHLLVQEDMQRQTSGFAAKRFIKKRNSNLIRQDFADFRIQWMLYVVWQKCMGNADFANLLLKLPHDAIIIEDTTKQHGDTKEVWGCTNTELAIRRAELKKKVTRQAKTDNPKISKAALKRLVNMEICKVNSFGVFVGQNNLGKILMICRDCLIQGVEPPIDYNLLETKDIHILGKRISFIH
;
A
#
# COMPACT_ATOMS: atom_id res chain seq x y z
N MET A 1 10.48 -27.18 18.05
CA MET A 1 10.55 -26.23 16.91
C MET A 1 9.20 -26.24 16.24
N ALA A 2 8.35 -25.24 16.51
CA ALA A 2 7.09 -25.09 15.80
C ALA A 2 7.37 -24.23 14.58
N THR A 3 7.50 -24.86 13.41
CA THR A 3 7.45 -24.15 12.13
C THR A 3 6.07 -23.52 12.03
N SER A 4 5.99 -22.21 12.29
CA SER A 4 4.84 -21.38 11.94
C SER A 4 4.56 -21.63 10.47
N LYS A 5 3.46 -22.34 10.16
CA LYS A 5 2.92 -22.41 8.80
C LYS A 5 2.50 -20.99 8.43
N THR A 6 3.41 -20.21 7.84
CA THR A 6 3.03 -19.06 7.04
C THR A 6 2.17 -19.63 5.92
N SER A 7 0.87 -19.35 6.00
CA SER A 7 -0.08 -19.65 4.93
C SER A 7 0.48 -19.09 3.63
N GLU A 8 0.49 -19.91 2.58
CA GLU A 8 0.91 -19.50 1.24
C GLU A 8 0.24 -18.18 0.83
N ILE A 9 1.06 -17.17 0.48
CA ILE A 9 0.59 -15.86 0.04
C ILE A 9 0.23 -15.94 -1.44
N ILE A 10 -1.07 -15.95 -1.75
CA ILE A 10 -1.58 -16.03 -3.12
C ILE A 10 -2.17 -14.68 -3.53
N LEU A 11 -1.53 -13.99 -4.47
CA LEU A 11 -2.03 -12.72 -5.02
C LEU A 11 -3.30 -12.95 -5.86
N GLY A 12 -4.20 -11.97 -5.88
CA GLY A 12 -5.49 -12.03 -6.60
C GLY A 12 -6.59 -12.83 -5.90
N ARG A 13 -6.27 -13.69 -4.93
CA ARG A 13 -7.24 -14.46 -4.15
C ARG A 13 -7.93 -13.60 -3.10
N VAL A 14 -9.26 -13.66 -3.03
CA VAL A 14 -10.07 -13.08 -1.94
C VAL A 14 -9.82 -13.88 -0.66
N GLU A 15 -9.48 -13.18 0.42
CA GLU A 15 -9.22 -13.76 1.73
C GLU A 15 -10.36 -13.45 2.71
N HIS A 16 -10.53 -14.34 3.69
CA HIS A 16 -11.37 -14.15 4.86
C HIS A 16 -10.51 -14.30 6.12
N ILE A 17 -9.92 -13.20 6.59
CA ILE A 17 -8.94 -13.22 7.68
C ILE A 17 -9.68 -12.94 8.99
N ASN A 18 -9.89 -13.98 9.80
CA ASN A 18 -10.46 -13.82 11.14
C ASN A 18 -9.42 -13.19 12.07
N ALA A 19 -9.67 -11.94 12.46
CA ALA A 19 -8.70 -11.15 13.21
C ALA A 19 -8.50 -11.62 14.65
N SER A 20 -9.38 -12.49 15.17
CA SER A 20 -9.19 -13.12 16.48
C SER A 20 -8.19 -14.30 16.46
N HIS A 21 -7.87 -14.83 15.27
CA HIS A 21 -7.00 -16.00 15.10
C HIS A 21 -5.60 -15.63 14.61
N PHE A 22 -5.45 -14.48 13.97
CA PHE A 22 -4.19 -14.04 13.37
C PHE A 22 -3.69 -12.74 13.98
N ASN A 23 -2.36 -12.57 13.97
CA ASN A 23 -1.72 -11.30 14.31
C ASN A 23 -1.95 -10.28 13.19
N CYS A 24 -3.10 -9.62 13.17
CA CYS A 24 -3.44 -8.65 12.14
C CYS A 24 -2.81 -7.28 12.42
N LEU A 25 -2.06 -6.77 11.44
CA LEU A 25 -1.58 -5.39 11.39
C LEU A 25 -2.35 -4.66 10.30
N SER A 26 -3.44 -3.97 10.68
CA SER A 26 -4.22 -3.18 9.72
C SER A 26 -3.82 -1.69 9.72
N PHE A 27 -3.72 -1.12 8.53
CA PHE A 27 -3.47 0.32 8.32
C PHE A 27 -4.44 0.89 7.29
N ALA A 28 -4.88 2.13 7.49
CA ALA A 28 -5.74 2.85 6.55
C ALA A 28 -5.12 4.19 6.10
N LYS A 29 -4.10 4.67 6.81
CA LYS A 29 -3.49 5.99 6.59
C LYS A 29 -1.97 5.94 6.75
N ALA A 30 -1.29 6.82 6.03
CA ALA A 30 0.16 7.06 6.12
C ALA A 30 0.64 7.59 7.49
N SER A 31 -0.28 7.85 8.42
CA SER A 31 -0.04 8.36 9.77
C SER A 31 -0.38 7.35 10.87
N ASP A 32 -0.82 6.15 10.50
CA ASP A 32 -1.20 5.14 11.48
C ASP A 32 0.03 4.64 12.23
N ILE A 33 -0.11 4.52 13.55
CA ILE A 33 0.96 4.08 14.45
C ILE A 33 0.54 2.74 15.05
N VAL A 34 1.23 1.66 14.67
CA VAL A 34 1.01 0.31 15.22
C VAL A 34 2.22 -0.09 16.05
N ASN A 35 2.02 -0.49 17.30
CA ASN A 35 3.09 -0.88 18.23
C ASN A 35 4.23 0.17 18.33
N GLY A 36 3.87 1.46 18.29
CA GLY A 36 4.84 2.57 18.34
C GLY A 36 5.54 2.88 17.02
N ILE A 37 5.33 2.07 15.97
CA ILE A 37 5.89 2.27 14.64
C ILE A 37 4.90 3.04 13.78
N ASN A 38 5.33 4.15 13.19
CA ASN A 38 4.57 4.81 12.13
C ASN A 38 4.68 3.95 10.87
N VAL A 39 3.67 3.13 10.60
CA VAL A 39 3.79 2.05 9.61
C VAL A 39 3.91 2.60 8.19
N ARG A 40 3.30 3.75 7.87
CA ARG A 40 3.41 4.45 6.56
C ARG A 40 3.53 3.51 5.34
N LEU A 41 2.72 2.44 5.32
CA LEU A 41 2.79 1.36 4.33
C LEU A 41 1.96 1.62 3.07
N SER A 42 1.04 2.59 3.13
CA SER A 42 0.22 2.95 1.97
C SER A 42 1.11 3.33 0.79
N ASN A 43 0.77 2.81 -0.38
CA ASN A 43 1.46 3.12 -1.62
C ASN A 43 1.36 4.61 -2.02
N MET A 44 0.35 5.32 -1.50
CA MET A 44 0.19 6.77 -1.62
C MET A 44 1.04 7.59 -0.64
N ALA A 45 1.71 6.93 0.31
CA ALA A 45 2.52 7.61 1.29
C ALA A 45 3.87 8.03 0.70
N GLY A 46 4.11 9.34 0.66
CA GLY A 46 5.44 9.89 0.39
C GLY A 46 6.40 9.68 1.58
N GLY A 47 7.63 10.15 1.42
CA GLY A 47 8.68 10.05 2.45
C GLY A 47 9.65 8.87 2.27
N TYR A 48 9.43 8.06 1.24
CA TYR A 48 10.32 6.99 0.83
C TYR A 48 10.58 7.08 -0.69
N PRO A 49 11.26 8.14 -1.16
CA PRO A 49 11.56 8.30 -2.57
C PRO A 49 12.55 7.23 -3.02
N PHE A 50 12.46 6.83 -4.29
CA PHE A 50 13.34 5.84 -4.91
C PHE A 50 13.56 6.15 -6.38
N SER A 51 14.69 5.71 -6.93
CA SER A 51 15.06 5.97 -8.32
C SER A 51 14.65 4.80 -9.21
N PHE A 52 14.00 5.09 -10.33
CA PHE A 52 13.60 4.09 -11.33
C PHE A 52 13.52 4.76 -12.72
N GLY A 53 14.06 4.11 -13.75
CA GLY A 53 14.03 4.64 -15.13
C GLY A 53 14.79 5.96 -15.33
N GLY A 54 15.78 6.25 -14.47
CA GLY A 54 16.53 7.51 -14.48
C GLY A 54 15.78 8.69 -13.85
N VAL A 55 14.68 8.45 -13.15
CA VAL A 55 13.87 9.47 -12.47
C VAL A 55 13.66 9.07 -11.00
N THR A 56 13.60 10.07 -10.12
CA THR A 56 13.23 9.85 -8.72
C THR A 56 11.72 9.98 -8.53
N TRP A 57 11.11 8.91 -8.02
CA TRP A 57 9.69 8.83 -7.70
C TRP A 57 9.47 9.13 -6.22
N ARG A 58 8.47 9.97 -5.90
CA ARG A 58 8.19 10.38 -4.51
C ARG A 58 7.42 9.32 -3.72
N ASP A 59 6.64 8.53 -4.44
CA ASP A 59 5.80 7.45 -3.92
C ASP A 59 5.58 6.40 -5.01
N SER A 60 5.23 5.19 -4.57
CA SER A 60 4.96 4.04 -5.44
C SER A 60 3.64 4.19 -6.22
N GLU A 61 2.64 4.89 -5.68
CA GLU A 61 1.36 5.12 -6.40
C GLU A 61 1.61 5.87 -7.72
N THR A 62 2.46 6.90 -7.74
CA THR A 62 2.73 7.67 -8.96
C THR A 62 3.35 6.81 -10.05
N LEU A 63 4.38 6.00 -9.75
CA LEU A 63 4.97 5.08 -10.72
C LEU A 63 3.97 3.98 -11.13
N TYR A 64 3.21 3.44 -10.18
CA TYR A 64 2.17 2.46 -10.47
C TYR A 64 1.12 3.01 -11.46
N LEU A 65 0.65 4.24 -11.23
CA LEU A 65 -0.31 4.92 -12.10
C LEU A 65 0.29 5.20 -13.49
N CYS A 66 1.58 5.51 -13.61
CA CYS A 66 2.21 5.60 -14.94
C CYS A 66 2.10 4.28 -15.73
N GLY A 67 2.06 3.13 -15.05
CA GLY A 67 1.78 1.83 -15.67
C GLY A 67 0.40 1.73 -16.32
N GLU A 68 -0.61 2.47 -15.84
CA GLU A 68 -1.94 2.54 -16.47
C GLU A 68 -1.88 3.22 -17.84
N PHE A 69 -0.90 4.10 -18.06
CA PHE A 69 -0.70 4.91 -19.24
C PHE A 69 0.64 4.56 -19.89
N SER A 70 0.89 3.27 -20.16
CA SER A 70 2.24 2.78 -20.51
C SER A 70 2.41 2.23 -21.92
N ASP A 71 1.47 2.47 -22.85
CA ASP A 71 1.73 2.26 -24.28
C ASP A 71 2.79 3.23 -24.82
N SER A 72 3.40 2.87 -25.95
CA SER A 72 4.38 3.69 -26.69
C SER A 72 3.77 4.93 -27.39
N SER A 73 2.73 5.55 -26.83
CA SER A 73 2.06 6.71 -27.43
C SER A 73 2.49 8.03 -26.80
N GLU A 74 2.52 9.10 -27.61
CA GLU A 74 2.80 10.47 -27.14
C GLU A 74 1.79 10.92 -26.08
N LYS A 75 0.49 10.56 -26.24
CA LYS A 75 -0.54 10.89 -25.25
C LYS A 75 -0.23 10.29 -23.88
N HIS A 76 0.24 9.04 -23.86
CA HIS A 76 0.61 8.36 -22.62
C HIS A 76 1.83 9.00 -21.97
N LEU A 77 2.86 9.33 -22.76
CA LEU A 77 4.01 10.10 -22.29
C LEU A 77 3.58 11.40 -21.62
N LEU A 78 2.74 12.22 -22.28
CA LEU A 78 2.26 13.49 -21.72
C LEU A 78 1.50 13.32 -20.40
N VAL A 79 0.64 12.29 -20.31
CA VAL A 79 -0.07 11.96 -19.06
C VAL A 79 0.91 11.57 -17.95
N GLN A 80 1.91 10.75 -18.25
CA GLN A 80 2.92 10.33 -17.28
C GLN A 80 3.77 11.50 -16.79
N GLU A 81 4.19 12.41 -17.67
CA GLU A 81 4.89 13.64 -17.28
C GLU A 81 4.05 14.51 -16.35
N ASP A 82 2.76 14.69 -16.67
CA ASP A 82 1.83 15.45 -15.82
C ASP A 82 1.63 14.80 -14.45
N MET A 83 1.61 13.46 -14.38
CA MET A 83 1.57 12.72 -13.11
C MET A 83 2.84 12.94 -12.30
N GLN A 84 4.01 12.83 -12.94
CA GLN A 84 5.31 12.98 -12.30
C GLN A 84 5.49 14.39 -11.69
N ARG A 85 4.95 15.42 -12.35
CA ARG A 85 4.96 16.81 -11.86
C ARG A 85 4.11 17.02 -10.60
N GLN A 86 3.19 16.11 -10.26
CA GLN A 86 2.33 16.27 -9.09
C GLN A 86 3.10 16.10 -7.77
N THR A 87 2.53 16.67 -6.70
CA THR A 87 3.16 16.66 -5.38
C THR A 87 3.04 15.34 -4.62
N SER A 88 2.11 14.47 -5.03
CA SER A 88 1.84 13.16 -4.41
C SER A 88 1.04 12.26 -5.35
N GLY A 89 1.09 10.95 -5.12
CA GLY A 89 0.26 9.96 -5.80
C GLY A 89 -1.24 10.23 -5.64
N PHE A 90 -1.68 10.80 -4.51
CA PHE A 90 -3.06 11.26 -4.35
C PHE A 90 -3.42 12.38 -5.33
N ALA A 91 -2.53 13.37 -5.50
CA ALA A 91 -2.72 14.45 -6.47
C ALA A 91 -2.67 13.93 -7.91
N ALA A 92 -1.72 13.05 -8.25
CA ALA A 92 -1.65 12.38 -9.56
C ALA A 92 -2.95 11.64 -9.89
N LYS A 93 -3.46 10.84 -8.95
CA LYS A 93 -4.74 10.12 -9.10
C LYS A 93 -5.93 11.05 -9.28
N ARG A 94 -6.03 12.07 -8.43
CA ARG A 94 -7.21 12.94 -8.37
C ARG A 94 -7.29 13.89 -9.57
N PHE A 95 -6.16 14.48 -9.96
CA PHE A 95 -6.15 15.57 -10.94
C PHE A 95 -5.74 15.13 -12.33
N ILE A 96 -4.90 14.10 -12.46
CA ILE A 96 -4.38 13.65 -13.76
C ILE A 96 -5.11 12.37 -14.20
N LYS A 97 -5.02 11.27 -13.45
CA LYS A 97 -5.66 9.99 -13.83
C LYS A 97 -7.16 10.18 -14.13
N LYS A 98 -7.89 10.83 -13.22
CA LYS A 98 -9.36 10.98 -13.36
C LYS A 98 -9.76 11.69 -14.66
N ARG A 99 -8.96 12.64 -15.16
CA ARG A 99 -9.26 13.39 -16.40
C ARG A 99 -8.90 12.60 -17.65
N ASN A 100 -8.05 11.59 -17.52
CA ASN A 100 -7.50 10.80 -18.61
C ASN A 100 -7.96 9.33 -18.55
N SER A 101 -9.01 9.00 -17.79
CA SER A 101 -9.39 7.60 -17.53
C SER A 101 -9.72 6.80 -18.80
N ASN A 102 -10.13 7.48 -19.87
CA ASN A 102 -10.36 6.89 -21.19
C ASN A 102 -9.07 6.48 -21.94
N LEU A 103 -7.91 6.87 -21.43
CA LEU A 103 -6.58 6.49 -21.96
C LEU A 103 -5.93 5.36 -21.15
N ILE A 104 -6.60 4.83 -20.12
CA ILE A 104 -6.05 3.69 -19.38
C ILE A 104 -5.98 2.48 -20.32
N ARG A 105 -4.83 1.80 -20.35
CA ARG A 105 -4.62 0.57 -21.11
C ARG A 105 -5.68 -0.47 -20.77
N GLN A 106 -6.27 -1.07 -21.80
CA GLN A 106 -7.34 -2.06 -21.64
C GLN A 106 -6.86 -3.33 -20.92
N ASP A 107 -5.61 -3.73 -21.18
CA ASP A 107 -4.98 -4.93 -20.63
C ASP A 107 -4.33 -4.70 -19.25
N PHE A 108 -4.45 -3.51 -18.67
CA PHE A 108 -3.80 -3.18 -17.40
C PHE A 108 -4.23 -4.12 -16.26
N ALA A 109 -5.50 -4.55 -16.26
CA ALA A 109 -6.02 -5.47 -15.25
C ALA A 109 -5.25 -6.82 -15.22
N ASP A 110 -4.69 -7.25 -16.35
CA ASP A 110 -4.01 -8.53 -16.49
C ASP A 110 -2.65 -8.55 -15.77
N PHE A 111 -1.98 -7.40 -15.68
CA PHE A 111 -0.61 -7.32 -15.15
C PHE A 111 -0.44 -6.36 -13.97
N ARG A 112 -1.48 -5.59 -13.58
CA ARG A 112 -1.40 -4.59 -12.49
C ARG A 112 -0.85 -5.11 -11.17
N ILE A 113 -1.11 -6.38 -10.84
CA ILE A 113 -0.65 -6.98 -9.58
C ILE A 113 0.86 -7.22 -9.64
N GLN A 114 1.35 -7.83 -10.73
CA GLN A 114 2.78 -8.04 -10.95
C GLN A 114 3.53 -6.72 -11.11
N TRP A 115 2.91 -5.73 -11.78
CA TRP A 115 3.45 -4.38 -11.87
C TRP A 115 3.58 -3.70 -10.50
N MET A 116 2.56 -3.78 -9.65
CA MET A 116 2.67 -3.22 -8.29
C MET A 116 3.72 -3.96 -7.47
N LEU A 117 3.81 -5.30 -7.57
CA LEU A 117 4.85 -6.08 -6.88
C LEU A 117 6.24 -5.59 -7.30
N TYR A 118 6.48 -5.45 -8.60
CA TYR A 118 7.72 -4.89 -9.13
C TYR A 118 7.99 -3.47 -8.60
N VAL A 119 7.01 -2.57 -8.68
CA VAL A 119 7.16 -1.17 -8.21
C VAL A 119 7.49 -1.09 -6.71
N VAL A 120 6.80 -1.88 -5.87
CA VAL A 120 7.10 -1.92 -4.42
C VAL A 120 8.46 -2.56 -4.16
N TRP A 121 8.87 -3.55 -4.95
CA TRP A 121 10.21 -4.12 -4.87
C TRP A 121 11.31 -3.11 -5.23
N GLN A 122 11.14 -2.35 -6.33
CA GLN A 122 12.05 -1.26 -6.69
C GLN A 122 12.16 -0.20 -5.57
N LYS A 123 11.05 0.08 -4.87
CA LYS A 123 11.06 0.95 -3.69
C LYS A 123 11.86 0.35 -2.52
N CYS A 124 11.75 -0.96 -2.27
CA CYS A 124 12.56 -1.63 -1.24
C CYS A 124 14.05 -1.53 -1.56
N MET A 125 14.43 -1.79 -2.82
CA MET A 125 15.82 -1.74 -3.27
C MET A 125 16.38 -0.31 -3.32
N GLY A 126 15.55 0.68 -3.68
CA GLY A 126 15.95 2.07 -3.81
C GLY A 126 15.81 2.92 -2.54
N ASN A 127 15.26 2.38 -1.45
CA ASN A 127 15.05 3.11 -0.21
C ASN A 127 15.22 2.23 1.05
N ALA A 128 16.41 2.33 1.67
CA ALA A 128 16.76 1.54 2.85
C ALA A 128 15.83 1.78 4.05
N ASP A 129 15.31 3.00 4.25
CA ASP A 129 14.40 3.30 5.36
C ASP A 129 13.06 2.57 5.20
N PHE A 130 12.57 2.43 3.97
CA PHE A 130 11.37 1.65 3.68
C PHE A 130 11.61 0.15 3.88
N ALA A 131 12.74 -0.37 3.40
CA ALA A 131 13.11 -1.77 3.63
C ALA A 131 13.23 -2.07 5.14
N ASN A 132 13.93 -1.21 5.89
CA ASN A 132 14.08 -1.31 7.34
C ASN A 132 12.73 -1.21 8.08
N LEU A 133 11.78 -0.43 7.56
CA LEU A 133 10.43 -0.37 8.12
C LEU A 133 9.72 -1.72 7.99
N LEU A 134 9.79 -2.38 6.82
CA LEU A 134 9.19 -3.71 6.63
C LEU A 134 9.83 -4.76 7.55
N LEU A 135 11.16 -4.73 7.68
CA LEU A 135 11.91 -5.65 8.54
C LEU A 135 11.60 -5.47 10.03
N LYS A 136 11.13 -4.30 10.45
CA LYS A 136 10.70 -4.04 11.85
C LYS A 136 9.31 -4.60 12.17
N LEU A 137 8.52 -4.97 11.16
CA LEU A 137 7.21 -5.54 11.40
C LEU A 137 7.35 -6.99 11.90
N PRO A 138 6.47 -7.46 12.80
CA PRO A 138 6.52 -8.85 13.24
C PRO A 138 6.39 -9.81 12.05
N HIS A 139 7.19 -10.88 12.06
CA HIS A 139 7.22 -11.85 10.96
C HIS A 139 5.87 -12.57 10.76
N ASP A 140 5.19 -12.88 11.87
CA ASP A 140 3.87 -13.51 11.90
C ASP A 140 2.72 -12.52 11.64
N ALA A 141 3.00 -11.22 11.51
CA ALA A 141 1.96 -10.23 11.28
C ALA A 141 1.41 -10.34 9.85
N ILE A 142 0.08 -10.45 9.75
CA ILE A 142 -0.67 -10.27 8.50
C ILE A 142 -0.87 -8.78 8.27
N ILE A 143 -0.18 -8.23 7.28
CA ILE A 143 -0.27 -6.82 6.90
C ILE A 143 -1.55 -6.62 6.07
N ILE A 144 -2.42 -5.69 6.48
CA ILE A 144 -3.73 -5.47 5.85
C ILE A 144 -3.93 -3.98 5.56
N GLU A 145 -4.23 -3.63 4.31
CA GLU A 145 -4.76 -2.30 4.00
C GLU A 145 -6.27 -2.28 4.32
N ASP A 146 -6.67 -1.55 5.36
CA ASP A 146 -8.07 -1.37 5.76
C ASP A 146 -8.75 -0.31 4.87
N THR A 147 -9.55 -0.79 3.94
CA THR A 147 -10.28 0.03 2.97
C THR A 147 -11.77 0.16 3.30
N THR A 148 -12.18 -0.19 4.52
CA THR A 148 -13.59 -0.15 4.97
C THR A 148 -14.27 1.20 4.72
N LYS A 149 -13.51 2.29 4.82
CA LYS A 149 -14.00 3.68 4.62
C LYS A 149 -13.72 4.24 3.23
N GLN A 150 -13.20 3.43 2.31
CA GLN A 150 -12.95 3.83 0.93
C GLN A 150 -14.15 3.49 0.04
N HIS A 151 -14.33 4.27 -1.03
CA HIS A 151 -15.45 4.16 -1.96
C HIS A 151 -15.01 3.82 -3.40
N GLY A 152 -13.74 3.47 -3.62
CA GLY A 152 -13.23 3.14 -4.95
C GLY A 152 -13.52 1.69 -5.35
N ASP A 153 -13.67 1.45 -6.66
CA ASP A 153 -14.02 0.12 -7.21
C ASP A 153 -12.96 -0.94 -6.94
N THR A 154 -11.70 -0.53 -6.76
CA THR A 154 -10.57 -1.44 -6.48
C THR A 154 -10.24 -1.58 -5.00
N LYS A 155 -11.09 -1.06 -4.10
CA LYS A 155 -10.79 -1.05 -2.65
C LYS A 155 -10.60 -2.46 -2.06
N GLU A 156 -11.35 -3.45 -2.56
CA GLU A 156 -11.25 -4.86 -2.15
C GLU A 156 -10.24 -5.64 -2.99
N VAL A 157 -9.70 -5.05 -4.07
CA VAL A 157 -8.56 -5.60 -4.80
C VAL A 157 -7.27 -5.30 -4.03
N TRP A 158 -7.09 -4.06 -3.57
CA TRP A 158 -5.84 -3.66 -2.91
C TRP A 158 -5.84 -3.91 -1.40
N GLY A 159 -7.01 -3.80 -0.75
CA GLY A 159 -7.15 -4.01 0.69
C GLY A 159 -8.33 -4.93 1.06
N CYS A 160 -8.74 -4.81 2.32
CA CYS A 160 -9.89 -5.51 2.90
C CYS A 160 -10.85 -4.54 3.60
N THR A 161 -12.10 -4.98 3.73
CA THR A 161 -13.09 -4.32 4.59
C THR A 161 -13.34 -5.13 5.86
N ASN A 162 -13.63 -4.42 6.96
CA ASN A 162 -14.00 -4.99 8.26
C ASN A 162 -14.88 -3.99 9.03
N THR A 163 -16.20 -4.10 8.86
CA THR A 163 -17.19 -3.19 9.46
C THR A 163 -17.20 -3.26 10.98
N GLU A 164 -17.04 -4.45 11.57
CA GLU A 164 -17.02 -4.60 13.02
C GLU A 164 -15.84 -3.84 13.62
N LEU A 165 -14.64 -4.01 13.07
CA LEU A 165 -13.46 -3.28 13.50
C LEU A 165 -13.66 -1.77 13.37
N ALA A 166 -14.27 -1.31 12.28
CA ALA A 166 -14.55 0.11 12.06
C ALA A 166 -15.51 0.69 13.13
N ILE A 167 -16.52 -0.08 13.56
CA ILE A 167 -17.44 0.29 14.65
C ILE A 167 -16.67 0.37 15.97
N ARG A 168 -15.91 -0.68 16.34
CA ARG A 168 -15.13 -0.73 17.58
C ARG A 168 -14.12 0.43 17.67
N ARG A 169 -13.41 0.72 16.59
CA ARG A 169 -12.48 1.87 16.52
C ARG A 169 -13.20 3.21 16.64
N ALA A 170 -14.43 3.34 16.12
CA ALA A 170 -15.20 4.56 16.24
C ALA A 170 -15.68 4.81 17.68
N GLU A 171 -16.12 3.76 18.38
CA GLU A 171 -16.47 3.80 19.81
C GLU A 171 -15.26 4.17 20.67
N LEU A 172 -14.13 3.49 20.47
CA LEU A 172 -12.90 3.77 21.20
C LEU A 172 -12.41 5.20 20.95
N LYS A 173 -12.47 5.67 19.69
CA LYS A 173 -12.15 7.06 19.35
C LYS A 173 -12.96 8.05 20.19
N LYS A 174 -14.27 7.84 20.34
CA LYS A 174 -15.14 8.71 21.16
C LYS A 174 -14.69 8.69 22.63
N LYS A 175 -14.46 7.49 23.19
CA LYS A 175 -14.01 7.29 24.58
C LYS A 175 -12.68 8.00 24.86
N VAL A 176 -11.65 7.71 24.07
CA VAL A 176 -10.30 8.30 24.23
C VAL A 176 -10.33 9.81 24.05
N THR A 177 -11.10 10.32 23.07
CA THR A 177 -11.22 11.76 22.84
C THR A 177 -11.84 12.47 24.06
N ARG A 178 -12.88 11.90 24.66
CA ARG A 178 -13.51 12.47 25.86
C ARG A 178 -12.54 12.47 27.03
N GLN A 179 -11.91 11.32 27.30
CA GLN A 179 -10.97 11.17 28.40
C GLN A 179 -9.79 12.15 28.29
N ALA A 180 -9.16 12.23 27.12
CA ALA A 180 -8.01 13.11 26.91
C ALA A 180 -8.32 14.60 27.10
N LYS A 181 -9.54 15.03 26.76
CA LYS A 181 -10.01 16.40 26.99
C LYS A 181 -10.35 16.67 28.45
N THR A 182 -10.84 15.67 29.17
CA THR A 182 -11.07 15.77 30.62
C THR A 182 -9.73 15.86 31.37
N ASP A 183 -8.77 15.00 31.04
CA ASP A 183 -7.47 14.95 31.71
C ASP A 183 -6.59 16.16 31.37
N ASN A 184 -6.68 16.67 30.14
CA ASN A 184 -5.98 17.85 29.70
C ASN A 184 -6.89 18.75 28.84
N PRO A 185 -7.63 19.69 29.45
CA PRO A 185 -8.52 20.60 28.73
C PRO A 185 -7.82 21.49 27.70
N LYS A 186 -6.50 21.71 27.83
CA LYS A 186 -5.68 22.52 26.92
C LYS A 186 -4.93 21.68 25.87
N ILE A 187 -5.24 20.39 25.74
CA ILE A 187 -4.58 19.52 24.76
C ILE A 187 -4.70 20.09 23.34
N SER A 188 -3.57 20.18 22.64
CA SER A 188 -3.58 20.67 21.26
C SER A 188 -4.28 19.68 20.33
N LYS A 189 -4.89 20.20 19.25
CA LYS A 189 -5.55 19.37 18.23
C LYS A 189 -4.63 18.31 17.64
N ALA A 190 -3.34 18.63 17.46
CA ALA A 190 -2.35 17.71 16.92
C ALA A 190 -2.00 16.60 17.93
N ALA A 191 -1.77 16.95 19.20
CA ALA A 191 -1.49 15.98 20.25
C ALA A 191 -2.67 15.03 20.46
N LEU A 192 -3.91 15.56 20.49
CA LEU A 192 -5.12 14.75 20.59
C LEU A 192 -5.27 13.79 19.42
N LYS A 193 -5.03 14.25 18.18
CA LYS A 193 -5.11 13.38 16.98
C LYS A 193 -4.09 12.25 17.05
N ARG A 194 -2.86 12.53 17.51
CA ARG A 194 -1.80 11.52 17.68
C ARG A 194 -2.17 10.48 18.73
N LEU A 195 -2.60 10.93 19.92
CA LEU A 195 -3.04 10.04 21.01
C LEU A 195 -4.18 9.12 20.55
N VAL A 196 -5.23 9.69 19.96
CA VAL A 196 -6.37 8.93 19.46
C VAL A 196 -5.93 7.92 18.41
N ASN A 197 -5.04 8.28 17.49
CA ASN A 197 -4.54 7.35 16.48
C ASN A 197 -3.78 6.18 17.10
N MET A 198 -2.88 6.45 18.05
CA MET A 198 -2.14 5.41 18.77
C MET A 198 -3.08 4.43 19.49
N GLU A 199 -4.15 4.92 20.13
CA GLU A 199 -5.08 4.03 20.85
C GLU A 199 -5.96 3.20 19.91
N ILE A 200 -6.50 3.78 18.83
CA ILE A 200 -7.36 2.99 17.92
C ILE A 200 -6.57 1.96 17.10
N CYS A 201 -5.29 2.23 16.80
CA CYS A 201 -4.44 1.33 16.05
C CYS A 201 -3.95 0.13 16.86
N LYS A 202 -4.09 0.13 18.20
CA LYS A 202 -3.90 -1.06 19.05
C LYS A 202 -5.01 -2.10 18.87
N VAL A 203 -6.18 -1.67 18.42
CA VAL A 203 -7.33 -2.55 18.18
C VAL A 203 -7.25 -3.09 16.76
N ASN A 204 -6.89 -4.36 16.62
CA ASN A 204 -6.87 -5.09 15.35
C ASN A 204 -7.55 -6.46 15.41
N SER A 205 -7.90 -6.98 16.59
CA SER A 205 -8.30 -8.39 16.80
C SER A 205 -9.80 -8.66 16.70
N PHE A 206 -10.56 -7.79 16.02
CA PHE A 206 -12.03 -7.86 15.95
C PHE A 206 -12.52 -8.08 14.52
N GLY A 207 -13.56 -8.90 14.37
CA GLY A 207 -14.23 -9.17 13.10
C GLY A 207 -13.39 -9.99 12.12
N VAL A 208 -13.86 -9.97 10.87
CA VAL A 208 -13.23 -10.66 9.73
C VAL A 208 -12.90 -9.62 8.68
N PHE A 209 -11.65 -9.61 8.22
CA PHE A 209 -11.25 -8.83 7.05
C PHE A 209 -11.59 -9.62 5.78
N VAL A 210 -12.29 -8.97 4.84
CA VAL A 210 -12.69 -9.56 3.57
C VAL A 210 -12.17 -8.71 2.40
N GLY A 211 -11.47 -9.35 1.46
CA GLY A 211 -10.89 -8.70 0.29
C GLY A 211 -9.62 -9.43 -0.19
N GLN A 212 -9.09 -9.05 -1.34
CA GLN A 212 -7.87 -9.67 -1.88
C GLN A 212 -6.60 -9.21 -1.15
N ASN A 213 -6.61 -8.00 -0.59
CA ASN A 213 -5.48 -7.42 0.15
C ASN A 213 -4.14 -7.48 -0.60
N ASN A 214 -4.15 -7.26 -1.92
CA ASN A 214 -2.93 -7.42 -2.72
C ASN A 214 -1.79 -6.50 -2.26
N LEU A 215 -2.08 -5.28 -1.76
CA LEU A 215 -1.03 -4.41 -1.24
C LEU A 215 -0.40 -5.01 0.01
N GLY A 216 -1.22 -5.46 0.96
CA GLY A 216 -0.73 -6.13 2.17
C GLY A 216 0.09 -7.38 1.85
N LYS A 217 -0.39 -8.20 0.91
CA LYS A 217 0.32 -9.40 0.42
C LYS A 217 1.65 -9.08 -0.24
N ILE A 218 1.70 -8.07 -1.11
CA ILE A 218 2.95 -7.58 -1.72
C ILE A 218 3.95 -7.13 -0.66
N LEU A 219 3.51 -6.37 0.35
CA LEU A 219 4.39 -5.93 1.44
C LEU A 219 4.93 -7.11 2.26
N MET A 220 4.10 -8.14 2.51
CA MET A 220 4.54 -9.37 3.17
C MET A 220 5.55 -10.15 2.31
N ILE A 221 5.29 -10.31 1.01
CA ILE A 221 6.22 -10.94 0.08
C ILE A 221 7.56 -10.20 0.08
N CYS A 222 7.56 -8.87 -0.09
CA CYS A 222 8.79 -8.08 -0.09
C CYS A 222 9.52 -8.18 1.25
N ARG A 223 8.81 -8.14 2.39
CA ARG A 223 9.41 -8.34 3.72
C ARG A 223 10.10 -9.70 3.80
N ASP A 224 9.41 -10.77 3.44
CA ASP A 224 9.93 -12.13 3.56
C ASP A 224 11.12 -12.36 2.61
N CYS A 225 11.12 -11.72 1.44
CA CYS A 225 12.23 -11.72 0.49
C CYS A 225 13.44 -10.93 1.00
N LEU A 226 13.23 -9.77 1.63
CA LEU A 226 14.30 -9.01 2.30
C LEU A 226 14.96 -9.82 3.42
N ILE A 227 14.17 -10.56 4.19
CA ILE A 227 14.69 -11.43 5.28
C ILE A 227 15.55 -12.56 4.71
N GLN A 228 15.11 -13.17 3.60
CA GLN A 228 15.79 -14.30 2.96
C GLN A 228 16.94 -13.89 2.05
N GLY A 229 17.05 -12.61 1.68
CA GLY A 229 18.03 -12.14 0.70
C GLY A 229 17.74 -12.63 -0.72
N VAL A 230 16.46 -12.81 -1.07
CA VAL A 230 16.01 -13.27 -2.39
C VAL A 230 15.12 -12.22 -3.06
N GLU A 231 14.87 -12.40 -4.34
CA GLU A 231 13.93 -11.56 -5.09
C GLU A 231 12.48 -12.11 -4.96
N PRO A 232 11.45 -11.24 -4.91
CA PRO A 232 10.07 -11.65 -5.01
C PRO A 232 9.78 -12.45 -6.29
N PRO A 233 8.77 -13.36 -6.28
CA PRO A 233 8.36 -14.11 -7.46
C PRO A 233 7.60 -13.23 -8.46
N ILE A 234 8.31 -12.28 -9.08
CA ILE A 234 7.79 -11.38 -10.11
C ILE A 234 7.75 -12.12 -11.43
N ASP A 235 6.59 -12.09 -12.11
CA ASP A 235 6.46 -12.63 -13.46
C ASP A 235 7.04 -11.64 -14.49
N TYR A 236 8.36 -11.66 -14.62
CA TYR A 236 9.08 -10.80 -15.56
C TYR A 236 8.73 -11.06 -17.02
N ASN A 237 8.41 -12.31 -17.37
CA ASN A 237 7.96 -12.66 -18.72
C ASN A 237 6.63 -11.99 -19.02
N LEU A 238 5.66 -12.04 -18.10
CA LEU A 238 4.42 -11.30 -18.24
C LEU A 238 4.68 -9.80 -18.42
N LEU A 239 5.50 -9.18 -17.56
CA LEU A 239 5.78 -7.75 -17.66
C LEU A 239 6.47 -7.36 -18.98
N GLU A 240 7.42 -8.16 -19.46
CA GLU A 240 8.11 -7.96 -20.73
C GLU A 240 7.13 -8.03 -21.92
N THR A 241 6.20 -9.01 -21.91
CA THR A 241 5.18 -9.14 -22.97
C THR A 241 4.21 -7.97 -23.06
N LYS A 242 4.07 -7.19 -21.99
CA LYS A 242 3.16 -6.04 -21.91
C LYS A 242 3.76 -4.76 -22.47
N ASP A 243 5.02 -4.77 -22.90
CA ASP A 243 5.67 -3.64 -23.59
C ASP A 243 5.51 -2.31 -22.84
N ILE A 244 5.83 -2.32 -21.55
CA ILE A 244 5.58 -1.21 -20.62
C ILE A 244 6.56 -0.06 -20.91
N HIS A 245 6.04 1.11 -21.25
CA HIS A 245 6.79 2.34 -21.43
C HIS A 245 6.58 3.28 -20.25
N ILE A 246 7.67 3.74 -19.63
CA ILE A 246 7.65 4.72 -18.54
C ILE A 246 8.47 5.94 -18.96
N LEU A 247 7.81 7.11 -18.96
CA LEU A 247 8.33 8.37 -19.47
C LEU A 247 8.93 8.22 -20.87
N GLY A 248 8.19 7.53 -21.75
CA GLY A 248 8.55 7.32 -23.14
C GLY A 248 9.66 6.28 -23.37
N LYS A 249 10.22 5.69 -22.31
CA LYS A 249 11.25 4.66 -22.40
C LYS A 249 10.65 3.29 -22.15
N ARG A 250 10.86 2.36 -23.09
CA ARG A 250 10.53 0.94 -22.89
C ARG A 250 11.31 0.41 -21.70
N ILE A 251 10.62 -0.22 -20.76
CA ILE A 251 11.25 -0.95 -19.66
C ILE A 251 11.55 -2.36 -20.14
N SER A 252 12.80 -2.80 -19.97
CA SER A 252 13.19 -4.19 -20.19
C SER A 252 13.34 -4.90 -18.85
N PHE A 253 12.74 -6.08 -18.77
CA PHE A 253 12.76 -6.99 -17.62
C PHE A 253 13.61 -8.24 -17.88
N ILE A 254 14.32 -8.27 -19.00
CA ILE A 254 15.26 -9.33 -19.33
C ILE A 254 16.54 -9.09 -18.52
N HIS A 255 16.84 -10.02 -17.62
CA HIS A 255 18.05 -10.05 -16.81
C HIS A 255 19.08 -11.03 -17.37
#